data_AF-A0A963X4M8-F1
#
_entry.id   AF-A0A963X4M8-F1
#
_cell.length_a   1.000
_cell.length_b   1.000
_cell.length_c   1.000
_cell.angle_alpha   90.00
_cell.angle_beta   90.00
_cell.angle_gamma   90.00
#
_symmetry.space_group_name_H-M   'P 1'
#
loop_
_entity.id
_entity.type
_entity.pdbx_description
1 polymer ?
#
loop_
_entity_poly.entity_id
_entity_poly.type
_entity_poly.pdbx_seq_one_letter_code
_entity_poly.pdbx_strand_id
1 'polypeptide(L)'
;ADRILVIPMYPQYSQSTSASVADAAFDALSDMKWQPALRIAPPFHDEPLYIEALKKGAEAHFAALDWTPERVILSFHGTPKRHLDDGDPYYCHCAKTARLLREAMGWSEDFAPLAFQSKFGREEWLTPATDETIRRLASDGVKRLAVMTPGFVADCLETLEEIAIGGAELFHAAGGERFSAVPCLNDAPAMINFLEAFATREAAGWL
;
A
#
# COMPACT_ATOMS: atom_id res chain seq x y z
N ALA A 1 -18.34 1.46 -25.98
CA ALA A 1 -18.30 0.22 -25.18
C ALA A 1 -19.59 0.17 -24.37
N ASP A 2 -20.33 -0.93 -24.41
CA ASP A 2 -21.67 -1.00 -23.79
C ASP A 2 -21.61 -1.41 -22.29
N ARG A 3 -20.42 -1.83 -21.84
CA ARG A 3 -20.12 -2.25 -20.47
C ARG A 3 -18.73 -1.74 -20.10
N ILE A 4 -18.60 -1.17 -18.90
CA ILE A 4 -17.35 -0.63 -18.36
C ILE A 4 -17.14 -1.18 -16.96
N LEU A 5 -15.99 -1.81 -16.73
CA LEU A 5 -15.48 -2.17 -15.41
C LEU A 5 -14.44 -1.13 -15.01
N VAL A 6 -14.65 -0.46 -13.88
CA VAL A 6 -13.68 0.47 -13.29
C VAL A 6 -13.01 -0.22 -12.11
N ILE A 7 -11.67 -0.30 -12.14
CA ILE A 7 -10.86 -0.85 -11.07
C ILE A 7 -10.04 0.30 -10.47
N PRO A 8 -10.42 0.84 -9.30
CA PRO A 8 -9.56 1.78 -8.59
C PRO A 8 -8.24 1.10 -8.25
N MET A 9 -7.09 1.66 -8.67
CA MET A 9 -5.76 1.07 -8.44
C MET A 9 -5.22 1.31 -7.03
N TYR A 10 -6.12 1.39 -6.05
CA TYR A 10 -5.84 1.51 -4.62
C TYR A 10 -6.31 0.22 -3.95
N PRO A 11 -5.41 -0.60 -3.36
CA PRO A 11 -5.81 -1.87 -2.77
C PRO A 11 -6.79 -1.66 -1.60
N GLN A 12 -6.48 -0.71 -0.71
CA GLN A 12 -7.31 -0.33 0.43
C GLN A 12 -8.31 0.74 -0.02
N TYR A 13 -9.57 0.57 0.36
CA TYR A 13 -10.59 1.58 0.09
C TYR A 13 -10.36 2.79 0.98
N SER A 14 -10.46 3.98 0.41
CA SER A 14 -10.64 5.24 1.12
C SER A 14 -11.64 6.09 0.36
N GLN A 15 -12.40 6.91 1.08
CA GLN A 15 -13.23 7.96 0.53
C GLN A 15 -12.39 8.92 -0.33
N SER A 16 -11.17 9.24 0.12
CA SER A 16 -10.29 10.19 -0.59
C SER A 16 -9.60 9.60 -1.82
N THR A 17 -9.79 8.33 -2.13
CA THR A 17 -9.15 7.66 -3.29
C THR A 17 -10.17 6.84 -4.07
N SER A 18 -10.52 5.64 -3.61
CA SER A 18 -11.43 4.72 -4.30
C SER A 18 -12.81 5.33 -4.54
N ALA A 19 -13.36 6.06 -3.57
CA ALA A 19 -14.65 6.73 -3.75
C ALA A 19 -14.54 7.87 -4.76
N SER A 20 -13.49 8.71 -4.69
CA SER A 20 -13.30 9.78 -5.69
C SER A 20 -13.15 9.27 -7.13
N VAL A 21 -12.59 8.07 -7.34
CA VAL A 21 -12.55 7.41 -8.64
C VAL A 21 -13.96 7.05 -9.12
N ALA A 22 -14.79 6.53 -8.21
CA ALA A 22 -16.19 6.23 -8.52
C ALA A 22 -16.99 7.51 -8.79
N ASP A 23 -16.81 8.56 -7.99
CA ASP A 23 -17.46 9.87 -8.19
C ASP A 23 -17.12 10.44 -9.57
N ALA A 24 -15.84 10.46 -9.95
CA ALA A 24 -15.43 10.91 -11.27
C ALA A 24 -16.02 10.07 -12.41
N ALA A 25 -16.15 8.75 -12.23
CA ALA A 25 -16.80 7.89 -13.20
C ALA A 25 -18.31 8.19 -13.33
N PHE A 26 -19.00 8.40 -12.20
CA PHE A 26 -20.43 8.75 -12.18
C PHE A 26 -20.70 10.13 -12.76
N ASP A 27 -19.84 11.12 -12.45
CA ASP A 27 -19.92 12.46 -13.02
C ASP A 27 -19.80 12.40 -14.54
N ALA A 28 -18.82 11.67 -15.08
CA ALA A 28 -18.67 11.48 -16.52
C ALA A 28 -19.87 10.79 -17.17
N LEU A 29 -20.51 9.83 -16.49
CA LEU A 29 -21.73 9.17 -16.98
C LEU A 29 -22.93 10.11 -16.97
N SER A 30 -23.01 11.05 -16.01
CA SER A 30 -24.14 11.98 -15.87
C SER A 30 -24.31 12.89 -17.09
N ASP A 31 -23.22 13.20 -17.80
CA ASP A 31 -23.22 13.99 -19.03
C ASP A 31 -23.65 13.19 -20.29
N MET A 32 -23.73 11.86 -20.19
CA MET A 32 -24.03 10.98 -21.33
C MET A 32 -25.53 10.76 -21.51
N LYS A 33 -26.03 11.04 -22.72
CA LYS A 33 -27.43 10.74 -23.10
C LYS A 33 -27.73 9.24 -23.15
N TRP A 34 -26.71 8.42 -23.40
CA TRP A 34 -26.81 6.97 -23.45
C TRP A 34 -25.65 6.37 -22.64
N GLN A 35 -25.95 5.96 -21.41
CA GLN A 35 -24.97 5.44 -20.47
C GLN A 35 -24.73 3.93 -20.70
N PRO A 36 -23.46 3.45 -20.66
CA PRO A 36 -23.16 2.03 -20.61
C PRO A 36 -23.48 1.42 -19.25
N ALA A 37 -23.53 0.08 -19.17
CA ALA A 37 -23.55 -0.60 -17.88
C ALA A 37 -22.21 -0.40 -17.16
N LEU A 38 -22.25 -0.03 -15.88
CA LEU A 38 -21.06 0.23 -15.06
C LEU A 38 -20.94 -0.80 -13.93
N ARG A 39 -19.70 -1.19 -13.62
CA ARG A 39 -19.33 -1.91 -12.41
C ARG A 39 -18.07 -1.26 -11.84
N ILE A 40 -18.11 -0.94 -10.56
CA ILE A 40 -16.92 -0.53 -9.80
C ILE A 40 -16.43 -1.77 -9.05
N ALA A 41 -15.18 -2.14 -9.26
CA ALA A 41 -14.59 -3.27 -8.56
C ALA A 41 -14.45 -2.98 -7.05
N PRO A 42 -14.57 -4.01 -6.19
CA PRO A 42 -14.31 -3.85 -4.76
C PRO A 42 -12.82 -3.56 -4.49
N PRO A 43 -12.47 -3.06 -3.30
CA PRO A 43 -11.07 -3.03 -2.87
C PRO A 43 -10.49 -4.44 -2.82
N PHE A 44 -9.18 -4.56 -3.05
CA PHE A 44 -8.48 -5.85 -3.18
C PHE A 44 -7.33 -6.05 -2.18
N HIS A 45 -7.28 -5.23 -1.13
CA HIS A 45 -6.27 -5.24 -0.07
C HIS A 45 -6.03 -6.59 0.64
N ASP A 46 -7.01 -7.49 0.62
CA ASP A 46 -7.01 -8.80 1.27
C ASP A 46 -7.17 -9.96 0.27
N GLU A 47 -7.09 -9.69 -1.03
CA GLU A 47 -7.11 -10.73 -2.06
C GLU A 47 -5.90 -11.66 -1.89
N PRO A 48 -6.09 -12.99 -1.80
CA PRO A 48 -4.98 -13.92 -1.59
C PRO A 48 -3.88 -13.80 -2.65
N LEU A 49 -4.24 -13.58 -3.92
CA LEU A 49 -3.27 -13.39 -5.00
C LEU A 49 -2.51 -12.06 -4.89
N TYR A 50 -3.13 -11.01 -4.33
CA TYR A 50 -2.45 -9.74 -4.08
C TYR A 50 -1.46 -9.86 -2.92
N ILE A 51 -1.85 -10.51 -1.81
CA ILE A 51 -0.95 -10.79 -0.69
C ILE A 51 0.23 -11.67 -1.14
N GLU A 52 -0.04 -12.69 -1.95
CA GLU A 52 1.02 -13.54 -2.52
C GLU A 52 1.94 -12.75 -3.47
N ALA A 53 1.41 -11.79 -4.24
CA ALA A 53 2.22 -10.92 -5.07
C ALA A 53 3.15 -10.02 -4.24
N LEU A 54 2.63 -9.40 -3.17
CA LEU A 54 3.42 -8.62 -2.21
C LEU A 54 4.54 -9.47 -1.58
N LYS A 55 4.20 -10.68 -1.13
CA LYS A 55 5.17 -11.64 -0.58
C LYS A 55 6.28 -11.95 -1.58
N LYS A 56 5.94 -12.34 -2.82
CA LYS A 56 6.93 -12.64 -3.86
C LYS A 56 7.82 -11.45 -4.18
N GLY A 57 7.25 -10.25 -4.24
CA GLY A 57 8.01 -9.01 -4.43
C GLY A 57 9.03 -8.79 -3.31
N ALA A 58 8.61 -8.95 -2.06
CA ALA A 58 9.48 -8.84 -0.90
C ALA A 58 10.58 -9.90 -0.88
N GLU A 59 10.24 -11.17 -1.11
CA GLU A 59 11.20 -12.28 -1.15
C GLU A 59 12.25 -12.08 -2.26
N ALA A 60 11.82 -11.69 -3.46
CA ALA A 60 12.72 -11.42 -4.57
C ALA A 60 13.66 -10.25 -4.26
N HIS A 61 13.13 -9.18 -3.67
CA HIS A 61 13.94 -8.03 -3.26
C HIS A 61 14.96 -8.39 -2.19
N PHE A 62 14.54 -9.08 -1.12
CA PHE A 62 15.45 -9.47 -0.05
C PHE A 62 16.50 -10.49 -0.49
N ALA A 63 16.17 -11.39 -1.42
CA ALA A 63 17.14 -12.31 -1.99
C ALA A 63 18.23 -11.60 -2.83
N ALA A 64 17.95 -10.40 -3.34
CA ALA A 64 18.90 -9.59 -4.10
C ALA A 64 19.83 -8.74 -3.22
N LEU A 65 19.52 -8.59 -1.92
CA LEU A 65 20.37 -7.86 -0.99
C LEU A 65 21.57 -8.72 -0.55
N ASP A 66 22.72 -8.08 -0.33
CA ASP A 66 23.90 -8.69 0.31
C ASP A 66 23.79 -8.75 1.84
N TRP A 67 22.64 -8.37 2.39
CA TRP A 67 22.33 -8.36 3.82
C TRP A 67 20.86 -8.66 4.09
N THR A 68 20.55 -9.09 5.32
CA THR A 68 19.18 -9.39 5.75
C THR A 68 18.65 -8.29 6.67
N PRO A 69 17.44 -7.74 6.39
CA PRO A 69 16.80 -6.78 7.29
C PRO A 69 16.58 -7.36 8.69
N GLU A 70 16.90 -6.58 9.72
CA GLU A 70 16.57 -6.89 11.10
C GLU A 70 15.11 -6.53 11.41
N ARG A 71 14.56 -5.57 10.67
CA ARG A 71 13.17 -5.11 10.72
C ARG A 71 12.68 -4.71 9.33
N VAL A 72 11.37 -4.78 9.15
CA VAL A 72 10.66 -4.29 7.96
C VAL A 72 9.56 -3.34 8.41
N ILE A 73 9.45 -2.12 7.93
CA ILE A 73 8.25 -1.30 8.19
C ILE A 73 7.26 -1.53 7.06
N LEU A 74 6.00 -1.81 7.40
CA LEU A 74 4.88 -1.82 6.45
C LEU A 74 4.22 -0.44 6.48
N SER A 75 4.68 0.45 5.61
CA SER A 75 4.28 1.85 5.54
C SER A 75 3.07 2.05 4.63
N PHE A 76 2.05 2.76 5.10
CA PHE A 76 0.87 3.15 4.32
C PHE A 76 0.75 4.67 4.30
N HIS A 77 0.07 5.24 3.31
CA HIS A 77 -0.17 6.68 3.32
C HIS A 77 -1.02 7.06 4.54
N GLY A 78 -0.64 8.09 5.28
CA GLY A 78 -1.40 8.56 6.42
C GLY A 78 -2.70 9.23 5.99
N THR A 79 -3.69 9.16 6.87
CA THR A 79 -4.90 9.98 6.76
C THR A 79 -5.19 10.66 8.10
N PRO A 80 -5.93 11.78 8.09
CA PRO A 80 -6.50 12.34 9.31
C PRO A 80 -7.31 11.29 10.08
N LYS A 81 -7.12 11.21 11.39
CA LYS A 81 -7.82 10.24 12.25
C LYS A 81 -9.34 10.38 12.17
N ARG A 82 -9.85 11.60 11.94
CA ARG A 82 -11.27 11.85 11.73
C ARG A 82 -11.87 10.99 10.62
N HIS A 83 -11.12 10.66 9.56
CA HIS A 83 -11.65 9.81 8.48
C HIS A 83 -12.04 8.44 9.00
N LEU A 84 -11.21 7.84 9.86
CA LEU A 84 -11.55 6.59 10.55
C LEU A 84 -12.78 6.79 11.45
N ASP A 85 -12.82 7.87 12.22
CA ASP A 85 -13.95 8.15 13.12
C ASP A 85 -15.27 8.38 12.36
N ASP A 86 -15.19 8.93 11.15
CA ASP A 86 -16.30 9.15 10.21
C ASP A 86 -16.73 7.86 9.49
N GLY A 87 -16.03 6.74 9.70
CA GLY A 87 -16.37 5.42 9.16
C GLY A 87 -15.62 5.01 7.89
N ASP A 88 -14.56 5.73 7.51
CA ASP A 88 -13.68 5.32 6.42
C ASP A 88 -12.93 4.01 6.80
N PRO A 89 -13.04 2.94 5.98
CA PRO A 89 -12.44 1.65 6.31
C PRO A 89 -10.93 1.58 6.07
N TYR A 90 -10.30 2.63 5.55
CA TYR A 90 -8.90 2.64 5.11
C TYR A 90 -7.94 2.08 6.16
N TYR A 91 -8.00 2.60 7.39
CA TYR A 91 -7.13 2.13 8.48
C TYR A 91 -7.28 0.61 8.73
N CYS A 92 -8.53 0.13 8.78
CA CYS A 92 -8.84 -1.29 8.99
C CYS A 92 -8.31 -2.14 7.83
N HIS A 93 -8.40 -1.64 6.59
CA HIS A 93 -7.88 -2.33 5.41
C HIS A 93 -6.34 -2.37 5.44
N CYS A 94 -5.66 -1.28 5.80
CA CYS A 94 -4.20 -1.26 5.98
C CYS A 94 -3.76 -2.27 7.05
N ALA A 95 -4.42 -2.28 8.20
CA ALA A 95 -4.13 -3.22 9.28
C ALA A 95 -4.34 -4.68 8.85
N LYS A 96 -5.40 -4.95 8.06
CA LYS A 96 -5.66 -6.27 7.51
C LYS A 96 -4.60 -6.70 6.50
N THR A 97 -4.20 -5.85 5.56
CA THR A 97 -3.10 -6.14 4.62
C THR A 97 -1.81 -6.44 5.39
N ALA A 98 -1.45 -5.60 6.37
CA ALA A 98 -0.25 -5.81 7.17
C ALA A 98 -0.28 -7.12 7.96
N ARG A 99 -1.44 -7.50 8.53
CA ARG A 99 -1.60 -8.78 9.22
C ARG A 99 -1.46 -9.96 8.25
N LEU A 100 -2.16 -9.95 7.12
CA LEU A 100 -2.13 -11.04 6.14
C LEU A 100 -0.74 -11.21 5.50
N LEU A 101 -0.04 -10.11 5.22
CA LEU A 101 1.33 -10.17 4.71
C LEU A 101 2.29 -10.74 5.77
N ARG A 102 2.16 -10.34 7.03
CA ARG A 102 2.92 -10.92 8.14
C ARG A 102 2.69 -12.42 8.27
N GLU A 103 1.44 -12.86 8.23
CA GLU A 103 1.06 -14.28 8.25
C GLU A 103 1.71 -15.05 7.08
N ALA A 104 1.64 -14.50 5.86
CA ALA A 104 2.21 -15.12 4.66
C ALA A 104 3.75 -15.21 4.70
N MET A 105 4.41 -14.25 5.35
CA MET A 105 5.87 -14.17 5.47
C MET A 105 6.42 -14.86 6.73
N GLY A 106 5.56 -15.28 7.65
CA GLY A 106 5.98 -15.78 8.97
C GLY A 106 6.62 -14.71 9.86
N TRP A 107 6.23 -13.44 9.70
CA TRP A 107 6.76 -12.32 10.48
C TRP A 107 5.90 -12.04 11.72
N SER A 108 6.56 -11.64 12.81
CA SER A 108 5.88 -11.06 13.97
C SER A 108 5.53 -9.59 13.74
N GLU A 109 4.64 -9.05 14.58
CA GLU A 109 4.34 -7.62 14.62
C GLU A 109 5.59 -6.78 14.93
N ASP A 110 6.44 -7.26 15.83
CA ASP A 110 7.68 -6.57 16.20
C ASP A 110 8.70 -6.56 15.06
N PHE A 111 8.73 -7.62 14.23
CA PHE A 111 9.62 -7.69 13.07
C PHE A 111 9.12 -6.78 11.94
N ALA A 112 7.80 -6.78 11.70
CA ALA A 112 7.15 -6.07 10.62
C ALA A 112 6.05 -5.08 11.09
N PRO A 113 6.39 -4.03 11.85
CA PRO A 113 5.38 -3.09 12.35
C PRO A 113 4.73 -2.31 11.21
N LEU A 114 3.43 -2.03 11.36
CA LEU A 114 2.71 -1.09 10.51
C LEU A 114 3.02 0.35 10.93
N ALA A 115 3.15 1.26 9.96
CA ALA A 115 3.24 2.70 10.17
C ALA A 115 2.57 3.50 9.05
N PHE A 116 2.39 4.80 9.27
CA PHE A 116 1.75 5.73 8.33
C PHE A 116 2.68 6.88 7.95
N GLN A 117 2.87 7.10 6.65
CA GLN A 117 3.73 8.15 6.09
C GLN A 117 2.95 9.40 5.68
N SER A 118 3.64 10.44 5.22
CA SER A 118 3.05 11.64 4.60
C SER A 118 2.06 12.40 5.49
N LYS A 119 2.42 12.67 6.75
CA LYS A 119 1.62 13.50 7.65
C LYS A 119 1.67 14.98 7.24
N PHE A 120 0.51 15.61 7.08
CA PHE A 120 0.41 17.03 6.73
C PHE A 120 -0.48 17.82 7.69
N GLY A 121 -0.09 19.07 7.97
CA GLY A 121 -0.91 19.98 8.77
C GLY A 121 -0.87 19.68 10.28
N ARG A 122 -1.86 20.22 11.00
CA ARG A 122 -1.89 20.26 12.48
C ARG A 122 -2.89 19.32 13.13
N GLU A 123 -3.76 18.68 12.34
CA GLU A 123 -4.76 17.74 12.88
C GLU A 123 -4.11 16.43 13.35
N GLU A 124 -4.88 15.60 14.06
CA GLU A 124 -4.42 14.27 14.49
C GLU A 124 -4.50 13.32 13.30
N TRP A 125 -3.39 12.62 13.03
CA TRP A 125 -3.25 11.66 11.94
C TRP A 125 -3.13 10.25 12.49
N LEU A 126 -3.34 9.26 11.62
CA LEU A 126 -3.07 7.87 11.97
C LEU A 126 -1.62 7.68 12.43
N THR A 127 -1.45 6.84 13.45
CA THR A 127 -0.17 6.54 14.10
C THR A 127 0.05 5.03 14.14
N PRO A 128 1.31 4.55 14.22
CA PRO A 128 2.55 5.33 14.36
C PRO A 128 3.00 5.98 13.05
N ALA A 129 3.70 7.13 13.13
CA ALA A 129 4.25 7.79 11.96
C ALA A 129 5.49 7.03 11.44
N THR A 130 5.64 6.90 10.12
CA THR A 130 6.75 6.16 9.51
C THR A 130 8.10 6.79 9.84
N ASP A 131 8.23 8.11 9.78
CA ASP A 131 9.48 8.82 10.08
C ASP A 131 9.90 8.65 11.56
N GLU A 132 8.96 8.75 12.49
CA GLU A 132 9.17 8.50 13.91
C GLU A 132 9.56 7.04 14.17
N THR A 133 8.91 6.09 13.48
CA THR A 133 9.20 4.66 13.59
C THR A 133 10.61 4.35 13.09
N ILE A 134 11.04 4.94 11.97
CA ILE A 134 12.40 4.81 11.44
C ILE A 134 13.44 5.31 12.46
N ARG A 135 13.27 6.53 12.98
CA ARG A 135 14.22 7.12 13.96
C ARG A 135 14.29 6.28 15.23
N ARG A 136 13.13 5.81 15.72
CA ARG A 136 13.04 4.98 16.92
C ARG A 136 13.81 3.67 16.73
N LEU A 137 13.53 2.92 15.65
CA LEU A 137 14.19 1.64 15.41
C LEU A 137 15.73 1.79 15.31
N ALA A 138 16.21 2.81 14.61
CA ALA A 138 17.65 3.09 14.54
C ALA A 138 18.24 3.40 15.93
N SER A 139 17.56 4.23 16.72
CA SER A 139 17.97 4.59 18.08
C SER A 139 17.97 3.39 19.04
N ASP A 140 17.04 2.45 18.85
CA ASP A 140 16.95 1.18 19.59
C ASP A 140 18.01 0.16 19.15
N GLY A 141 18.88 0.52 18.21
CA GLY A 141 20.02 -0.29 17.79
C GLY A 141 19.81 -1.11 16.52
N VAL A 142 18.66 -1.00 15.84
CA VAL A 142 18.45 -1.65 14.54
C VAL A 142 19.42 -1.06 13.52
N LYS A 143 20.24 -1.92 12.90
CA LYS A 143 21.27 -1.52 11.93
C LYS A 143 20.85 -1.74 10.49
N ARG A 144 19.91 -2.64 10.25
CA ARG A 144 19.48 -3.03 8.90
C ARG A 144 17.96 -2.97 8.80
N LEU A 145 17.44 -1.98 8.08
CA LEU A 145 16.00 -1.71 7.97
C LEU A 145 15.57 -1.80 6.51
N ALA A 146 14.45 -2.48 6.26
CA ALA A 146 13.73 -2.33 5.01
C ALA A 146 12.37 -1.65 5.24
N VAL A 147 11.83 -0.98 4.21
CA VAL A 147 10.49 -0.39 4.25
C VAL A 147 9.73 -0.83 3.01
N MET A 148 8.53 -1.36 3.21
CA MET A 148 7.58 -1.72 2.16
C MET A 148 6.41 -0.75 2.17
N THR A 149 5.82 -0.50 1.00
CA THR A 149 4.64 0.37 0.85
C THR A 149 3.43 -0.37 0.26
N PRO A 150 2.77 -1.29 1.00
CA PRO A 150 1.72 -2.17 0.44
C PRO A 150 0.41 -1.45 0.07
N GLY A 151 0.33 -0.13 0.29
CA GLY A 151 -0.77 0.70 -0.20
C GLY A 151 -0.61 1.19 -1.64
N PHE A 152 0.56 0.99 -2.24
CA PHE A 152 0.89 1.44 -3.58
C PHE A 152 1.18 0.24 -4.49
N VAL A 153 0.60 0.28 -5.70
CA VAL A 153 0.81 -0.77 -6.71
C VAL A 153 1.96 -0.45 -7.66
N ALA A 154 2.30 0.83 -7.81
CA ALA A 154 3.38 1.34 -8.64
C ALA A 154 4.14 2.43 -7.90
N ASP A 155 5.44 2.57 -8.21
CA ASP A 155 6.28 3.58 -7.59
C ASP A 155 5.85 4.99 -7.97
N CYS A 156 5.95 5.88 -6.99
CA CYS A 156 5.55 7.27 -7.09
C CYS A 156 6.44 8.15 -6.21
N LEU A 157 6.10 9.44 -6.08
CA LEU A 157 6.88 10.38 -5.28
C LEU A 157 6.99 9.91 -3.82
N GLU A 158 5.89 9.42 -3.27
CA GLU A 158 5.78 8.95 -1.89
C GLU A 158 6.63 7.70 -1.62
N THR A 159 6.93 6.88 -2.63
CA THR A 159 7.75 5.66 -2.45
C THR A 159 9.22 5.93 -2.74
N LEU A 160 9.52 6.68 -3.80
CA LEU A 160 10.90 6.95 -4.24
C LEU A 160 11.55 8.09 -3.44
N GLU A 161 10.87 9.21 -3.28
CA GLU A 161 11.44 10.38 -2.62
C GLU A 161 11.27 10.28 -1.10
N GLU A 162 10.03 10.13 -0.62
CA GLU A 162 9.77 10.17 0.83
C GLU A 162 10.36 8.96 1.55
N ILE A 163 10.17 7.75 1.01
CA ILE A 163 10.63 6.52 1.65
C ILE A 163 12.06 6.15 1.24
N ALA A 164 12.36 6.03 -0.06
CA ALA A 164 13.67 5.53 -0.46
C ALA A 164 14.81 6.52 -0.20
N ILE A 165 14.58 7.82 -0.39
CA ILE A 165 15.57 8.86 -0.10
C ILE A 165 15.40 9.36 1.33
N GLY A 166 14.26 9.96 1.66
CA GLY A 166 14.02 10.57 2.97
C GLY A 166 14.09 9.57 4.13
N GLY A 167 13.49 8.39 3.97
CA GLY A 167 13.55 7.32 4.96
C GLY A 167 14.98 6.81 5.21
N ALA A 168 15.78 6.68 4.15
CA ALA A 168 17.19 6.30 4.27
C ALA A 168 18.01 7.36 5.00
N GLU A 169 17.84 8.64 4.65
CA GLU A 169 18.50 9.76 5.33
C GLU A 169 18.18 9.79 6.82
N LEU A 170 16.90 9.64 7.17
CA LEU A 170 16.44 9.57 8.57
C LEU A 170 17.06 8.39 9.31
N PHE A 171 17.08 7.20 8.70
CA PHE A 171 17.62 6.00 9.30
C PHE A 171 19.12 6.12 9.57
N HIS A 172 19.89 6.62 8.59
CA HIS A 172 21.33 6.82 8.71
C HIS A 172 21.67 7.92 9.71
N ALA A 173 20.94 9.05 9.70
CA ALA A 173 21.12 10.13 10.66
C ALA A 173 20.86 9.68 12.11
N ALA A 174 19.96 8.71 12.31
CA ALA A 174 19.66 8.13 13.62
C ALA A 174 20.58 6.95 14.00
N GLY A 175 21.63 6.65 13.21
CA GLY A 175 22.64 5.64 13.53
C GLY A 175 22.43 4.25 12.93
N GLY A 176 21.49 4.11 11.99
CA GLY A 176 21.31 2.92 11.17
C GLY A 176 22.36 2.79 10.06
N GLU A 177 22.62 1.57 9.58
CA GLU A 177 23.74 1.29 8.67
C GLU A 177 23.31 0.89 7.26
N ARG A 178 22.26 0.07 7.13
CA ARG A 178 21.73 -0.39 5.84
C ARG A 178 20.24 -0.13 5.77
N PHE A 179 19.83 0.57 4.71
CA PHE A 179 18.43 0.86 4.43
C PHE A 179 18.06 0.32 3.06
N SER A 180 16.82 -0.14 2.90
CA SER A 180 16.28 -0.45 1.58
C SER A 180 14.77 -0.20 1.52
N ALA A 181 14.34 0.62 0.57
CA ALA A 181 12.93 0.63 0.18
C ALA A 181 12.68 -0.55 -0.76
N VAL A 182 11.66 -1.35 -0.46
CA VAL A 182 11.20 -2.41 -1.34
C VAL A 182 10.38 -1.75 -2.45
N PRO A 183 10.73 -1.94 -3.73
CA PRO A 183 9.97 -1.37 -4.84
C PRO A 183 8.50 -1.80 -4.78
N CYS A 184 7.62 -0.94 -5.30
CA CYS A 184 6.25 -1.37 -5.55
C CYS A 184 6.23 -2.54 -6.56
N LEU A 185 5.07 -3.19 -6.65
CA LEU A 185 4.94 -4.33 -7.55
C LEU A 185 5.11 -3.94 -9.03
N ASN A 186 4.81 -2.70 -9.42
CA ASN A 186 5.04 -2.16 -10.76
C ASN A 186 4.50 -3.11 -11.85
N ASP A 187 5.36 -3.54 -12.78
CA ASP A 187 5.07 -4.49 -13.85
C ASP A 187 5.49 -5.93 -13.51
N ALA A 188 5.73 -6.24 -12.22
CA ALA A 188 6.13 -7.56 -11.79
C ALA A 188 5.09 -8.61 -12.26
N PRO A 189 5.54 -9.78 -12.78
CA PRO A 189 4.63 -10.80 -13.28
C PRO A 189 3.54 -11.21 -12.28
N ALA A 190 3.85 -11.23 -10.98
CA ALA A 190 2.88 -11.56 -9.94
C ALA A 190 1.72 -10.53 -9.85
N MET A 191 2.01 -9.24 -10.07
CA MET A 191 1.00 -8.18 -10.09
C MET A 191 0.14 -8.25 -11.34
N ILE A 192 0.76 -8.46 -12.50
CA ILE A 192 0.04 -8.59 -13.77
C ILE A 192 -0.90 -9.81 -13.71
N ASN A 193 -0.42 -10.95 -13.21
CA ASN A 193 -1.24 -12.15 -13.02
C ASN A 193 -2.41 -11.90 -12.04
N PHE A 194 -2.17 -11.18 -10.96
CA PHE A 194 -3.23 -10.79 -10.03
C PHE A 194 -4.28 -9.90 -10.73
N LEU A 195 -3.85 -8.84 -11.44
CA LEU A 195 -4.74 -7.92 -12.12
C LEU A 195 -5.58 -8.61 -13.19
N GLU A 196 -4.99 -9.51 -13.97
CA GLU A 196 -5.71 -10.31 -14.96
C GLU A 196 -6.79 -11.19 -14.30
N ALA A 197 -6.43 -11.92 -13.25
CA ALA A 197 -7.35 -12.79 -12.52
C ALA A 197 -8.49 -11.98 -11.88
N PHE A 198 -8.15 -10.85 -11.25
CA PHE A 198 -9.09 -9.95 -10.59
C PHE A 198 -10.04 -9.30 -11.61
N ALA A 199 -9.51 -8.72 -12.69
CA ALA A 199 -10.32 -8.12 -13.74
C ALA A 199 -11.24 -9.15 -14.43
N THR A 200 -10.75 -10.37 -14.68
CA THR A 200 -11.57 -11.45 -15.27
C THR A 200 -12.71 -11.84 -14.35
N ARG A 201 -12.44 -12.00 -13.04
CA ARG A 201 -13.47 -12.29 -12.03
C ARG A 201 -14.48 -11.15 -11.94
N GLU A 202 -14.03 -9.92 -11.82
CA GLU A 202 -14.89 -8.75 -11.70
C GLU A 202 -15.61 -8.41 -13.01
N ALA A 203 -15.18 -8.92 -14.16
CA ALA A 203 -15.91 -8.84 -15.43
C ALA A 203 -16.81 -10.07 -15.70
N ALA A 204 -16.86 -11.04 -14.79
CA ALA A 204 -17.65 -12.25 -14.98
C ALA A 204 -19.14 -11.91 -15.24
N GLY A 205 -19.73 -12.67 -16.17
CA GLY A 205 -21.08 -12.44 -16.71
C GLY A 205 -21.14 -11.38 -17.81
N TRP A 206 -20.03 -10.68 -18.10
CA TRP A 206 -19.91 -9.81 -19.28
C TRP A 206 -19.02 -10.39 -20.38
N LEU A 207 -18.08 -11.25 -20.00
CA LEU A 207 -17.17 -12.01 -20.87
C LEU A 207 -17.83 -13.29 -21.42
#